data_AF-A0A1W4XFE1-F1
#
_entry.id   AF-A0A1W4XFE1-F1
#
_cell.length_a   1.000
_cell.length_b   1.000
_cell.length_c   1.000
_cell.angle_alpha   90.00
_cell.angle_beta   90.00
_cell.angle_gamma   90.00
#
_symmetry.space_group_name_H-M   'P 1'
#
loop_
_entity.id
_entity.type
_entity.pdbx_description
1 polymer ?
#
loop_
_entity_poly.entity_id
_entity_poly.type
_entity_poly.pdbx_seq_one_letter_code
_entity_poly.pdbx_strand_id
1 'polypeptide(L)'
;MGIMLVYDITNEKSFENIKNWIRNIEENASADVEKMLLGNKCELEEKRQVSRERGEQLAVEYGIKFIETSAKASIRVEDAFFTLARDIKAKMEKKLEASNPPKGHQLKAAEPQRKPTNWLSRCTIL
;
A
#
# COMPACT_ATOMS: atom_id res chain seq x y z
N MET A 1 -1.50 6.64 -8.61
CA MET A 1 -2.13 7.97 -8.43
C MET A 1 -2.48 8.13 -6.97
N GLY A 2 -2.30 9.32 -6.40
CA GLY A 2 -2.63 9.59 -5.00
C GLY A 2 -3.49 10.83 -4.84
N ILE A 3 -4.35 10.83 -3.83
CA ILE A 3 -5.25 11.93 -3.48
C ILE A 3 -5.05 12.30 -2.02
N MET A 4 -4.83 13.59 -1.75
CA MET A 4 -4.83 14.13 -0.39
C MET A 4 -6.18 14.81 -0.14
N LEU A 5 -6.89 14.35 0.89
CA LEU A 5 -8.09 15.00 1.39
C LEU A 5 -7.68 15.94 2.52
N VAL A 6 -7.98 17.22 2.40
CA VAL A 6 -7.52 18.24 3.36
C VAL A 6 -8.72 18.92 3.99
N TYR A 7 -8.77 18.96 5.32
CA TYR A 7 -9.68 19.81 6.08
C TYR A 7 -8.89 20.82 6.92
N ASP A 8 -9.57 21.82 7.44
CA ASP A 8 -9.02 22.83 8.34
C ASP A 8 -9.44 22.49 9.77
N ILE A 9 -8.48 22.31 10.68
CA ILE A 9 -8.76 21.94 12.08
C ILE A 9 -9.58 23.00 12.83
N THR A 10 -9.62 24.23 12.32
CA THR A 10 -10.38 25.36 12.88
C THR A 10 -11.78 25.49 12.29
N ASN A 11 -12.20 24.57 11.41
CA ASN A 11 -13.49 24.62 10.74
C ASN A 11 -14.15 23.23 10.71
N GLU A 12 -15.07 23.00 11.63
CA GLU A 12 -15.82 21.74 11.75
C GLU A 12 -16.52 21.33 10.44
N LYS A 13 -17.13 22.29 9.72
CA LYS A 13 -17.83 21.99 8.45
C LYS A 13 -16.89 21.43 7.39
N SER A 14 -15.63 21.86 7.38
CA SER A 14 -14.64 21.34 6.44
C SER A 14 -14.32 19.86 6.71
N PHE A 15 -14.35 19.46 7.98
CA PHE A 15 -14.16 18.08 8.41
C PHE A 15 -15.39 17.21 8.10
N GLU A 16 -16.61 17.71 8.36
CA GLU A 16 -17.85 17.01 7.99
C GLU A 16 -17.91 16.68 6.50
N ASN A 17 -17.44 17.61 5.65
CA ASN A 17 -17.40 17.43 4.20
C ASN A 17 -16.44 16.32 3.74
N ILE A 18 -15.47 15.89 4.56
CA ILE A 18 -14.52 14.84 4.19
C ILE A 18 -15.25 13.54 3.84
N LYS A 19 -16.32 13.18 4.56
CA LYS A 19 -17.09 11.96 4.26
C LYS A 19 -17.68 11.97 2.85
N ASN A 20 -18.20 13.13 2.43
CA ASN A 20 -18.72 13.31 1.08
C ASN A 20 -17.60 13.23 0.04
N TRP A 21 -16.43 13.80 0.31
CA TRP A 21 -15.27 13.70 -0.58
C TRP A 21 -14.77 12.28 -0.73
N ILE A 22 -14.70 11.50 0.35
CA ILE A 22 -14.31 10.09 0.30
C ILE A 22 -15.27 9.31 -0.59
N ARG A 23 -16.58 9.49 -0.39
CA ARG A 23 -17.61 8.84 -1.22
C ARG A 23 -17.47 9.21 -2.70
N ASN A 24 -17.27 10.50 -3.01
CA ASN A 24 -17.07 10.94 -4.39
C ASN A 24 -15.84 10.28 -5.04
N ILE A 25 -14.76 10.07 -4.27
CA ILE A 25 -13.56 9.37 -4.76
C ILE A 25 -13.88 7.89 -5.01
N GLU A 26 -14.63 7.24 -4.13
CA GLU A 26 -15.01 5.83 -4.32
C GLU A 26 -15.92 5.62 -5.53
N GLU A 27 -16.78 6.59 -5.84
CA GLU A 27 -17.68 6.51 -6.99
C GLU A 27 -16.97 6.81 -8.33
N ASN A 28 -15.94 7.66 -8.34
CA ASN A 28 -15.37 8.20 -9.59
C ASN A 28 -13.89 7.81 -9.85
N ALA A 29 -13.15 7.38 -8.84
CA ALA A 29 -11.73 7.08 -8.97
C ALA A 29 -11.48 5.58 -9.14
N SER A 30 -10.31 5.23 -9.70
CA SER A 30 -9.87 3.84 -9.74
C SER A 30 -9.66 3.30 -8.32
N ALA A 31 -10.01 2.04 -8.09
CA ALA A 31 -9.75 1.32 -6.84
C ALA A 31 -8.26 1.31 -6.44
N ASP A 32 -7.37 1.56 -7.40
CA ASP A 32 -5.93 1.55 -7.20
C ASP A 32 -5.38 2.87 -6.63
N VAL A 33 -6.22 3.89 -6.43
CA VAL A 33 -5.79 5.20 -5.91
C VAL A 33 -5.43 5.12 -4.43
N GLU A 34 -4.28 5.70 -4.07
CA GLU A 34 -3.89 5.91 -2.68
C GLU A 34 -4.47 7.20 -2.11
N LYS A 35 -4.94 7.14 -0.85
CA LYS A 35 -5.67 8.24 -0.20
C LYS A 35 -4.99 8.59 1.12
N MET A 36 -4.93 9.87 1.44
CA MET A 36 -4.42 10.36 2.74
C MET A 36 -5.26 11.53 3.22
N LEU A 37 -5.60 11.54 4.51
CA LEU A 37 -6.31 12.62 5.18
C LEU A 37 -5.32 13.58 5.85
N LEU A 38 -5.49 14.88 5.65
CA LEU A 38 -4.69 15.93 6.25
C LEU A 38 -5.56 16.90 7.06
N GLY A 39 -5.23 17.06 8.34
CA GLY A 39 -5.76 18.15 9.17
C GLY A 39 -4.83 19.36 9.08
N ASN A 40 -5.15 20.33 8.22
CA ASN A 40 -4.32 21.51 8.00
C ASN A 40 -4.60 22.61 9.03
N LYS A 41 -3.67 23.57 9.13
CA LYS A 41 -3.64 24.69 10.08
C LYS A 41 -3.41 24.28 11.53
N CYS A 42 -2.61 23.24 11.76
CA CYS A 42 -2.32 22.73 13.10
C CYS A 42 -1.59 23.71 14.03
N GLU A 43 -1.09 24.84 13.51
CA GLU A 43 -0.55 25.92 14.33
C GLU A 43 -1.62 26.70 15.11
N LEU A 44 -2.89 26.60 14.71
CA LEU A 44 -4.00 27.34 15.32
C LEU A 44 -4.71 26.52 16.41
N GLU A 45 -3.94 25.96 17.34
CA GLU A 45 -4.44 25.07 18.40
C GLU A 45 -5.52 25.74 19.27
N GLU A 46 -5.37 27.04 19.58
CA GLU A 46 -6.34 27.80 20.36
C GLU A 46 -7.71 27.94 19.68
N LYS A 47 -7.77 27.78 18.35
CA LYS A 47 -9.00 27.86 17.54
C LYS A 47 -9.46 26.50 17.04
N ARG A 48 -8.87 25.42 17.56
CA ARG A 48 -9.19 24.05 17.15
C ARG A 48 -10.66 23.75 17.44
N GLN A 49 -11.36 23.28 16.41
CA GLN A 49 -12.72 22.76 16.51
C GLN A 49 -12.73 21.23 16.34
N VAL A 50 -11.78 20.71 15.57
CA VAL A 50 -11.64 19.28 15.32
C VAL A 50 -10.44 18.74 16.08
N SER A 51 -10.68 17.87 17.06
CA SER A 51 -9.61 17.22 17.80
C SER A 51 -8.81 16.28 16.91
N ARG A 52 -7.55 16.03 17.29
CA ARG A 52 -6.68 15.13 16.56
C ARG A 52 -7.24 13.70 16.53
N GLU A 53 -7.80 13.26 17.65
CA GLU A 53 -8.41 11.94 17.81
C GLU A 53 -9.58 11.74 16.85
N ARG A 54 -10.40 12.78 16.62
CA ARG A 54 -11.49 12.71 15.63
C ARG A 54 -10.96 12.51 14.20
N GLY A 55 -9.87 13.20 13.86
CA GLY A 55 -9.18 13.01 12.58
C GLY A 55 -8.61 11.60 12.42
N GLU A 56 -7.96 11.08 13.46
CA GLU A 56 -7.41 9.72 13.51
C GLU A 56 -8.52 8.66 13.43
N GLN A 57 -9.61 8.83 14.17
CA GLN A 57 -10.76 7.93 14.14
C GLN A 57 -11.38 7.83 12.75
N LEU A 58 -11.56 8.97 12.06
CA LEU A 58 -12.08 9.00 10.70
C LEU A 58 -11.12 8.29 9.73
N ALA A 59 -9.82 8.51 9.89
CA ALA A 59 -8.83 7.87 9.05
C ALA A 59 -8.83 6.34 9.23
N VAL A 60 -8.98 5.85 10.46
CA VAL A 60 -9.15 4.42 10.76
C VAL A 60 -10.44 3.87 10.16
N GLU A 61 -11.56 4.59 10.27
CA GLU A 61 -12.87 4.19 9.71
C GLU A 61 -12.79 3.91 8.20
N TYR A 62 -12.06 4.75 7.46
CA TYR A 62 -11.89 4.60 6.01
C TYR A 62 -10.60 3.88 5.59
N GLY A 63 -9.79 3.40 6.54
CA GLY A 63 -8.54 2.71 6.26
C GLY A 63 -7.49 3.57 5.53
N ILE A 64 -7.46 4.88 5.78
CA ILE A 64 -6.52 5.83 5.17
C ILE A 64 -5.54 6.38 6.21
N LYS A 65 -4.41 6.93 5.76
CA LYS A 65 -3.43 7.57 6.67
C LYS A 65 -3.85 8.97 7.06
N PHE A 66 -3.42 9.41 8.25
CA PHE A 66 -3.68 10.76 8.76
C PHE A 66 -2.41 11.48 9.21
N ILE A 67 -2.29 12.76 8.84
CA ILE A 67 -1.21 13.66 9.27
C ILE A 67 -1.80 15.06 9.47
N GLU A 68 -1.52 15.74 10.59
CA GLU A 68 -1.82 17.17 10.68
C GLU A 68 -0.67 18.02 10.14
N THR A 69 -1.00 19.03 9.34
CA THR A 69 -0.02 19.88 8.68
C THR A 69 -0.26 21.34 8.98
N SER A 70 0.78 22.14 8.81
CA SER A 70 0.64 23.59 8.70
C SER A 70 1.36 24.05 7.46
N ALA A 71 0.58 24.46 6.45
CA ALA A 71 1.15 25.13 5.29
C ALA A 71 1.83 26.46 5.67
N LYS A 72 1.28 27.17 6.66
CA LYS A 72 1.78 28.48 7.12
C LYS A 72 3.10 28.36 7.88
N ALA A 73 3.19 27.39 8.79
CA ALA A 73 4.37 27.17 9.63
C ALA A 73 5.33 26.12 9.05
N SER A 74 5.07 25.64 7.83
CA SER A 74 5.84 24.58 7.17
C SER A 74 5.99 23.30 8.01
N ILE A 75 4.93 22.91 8.72
CA ILE A 75 4.92 21.74 9.60
C ILE A 75 4.40 20.52 8.83
N ARG A 76 5.23 19.47 8.74
CA ARG A 76 4.90 18.14 8.17
C ARG A 76 4.35 18.12 6.75
N VAL A 77 4.50 19.22 6.00
CA VAL A 77 4.06 19.30 4.60
C VAL A 77 4.85 18.33 3.74
N GLU A 78 6.19 18.37 3.82
CA GLU A 78 7.07 17.45 3.08
C GLU A 78 6.81 15.99 3.46
N ASP A 79 6.69 15.71 4.75
CA ASP A 79 6.41 14.36 5.26
C ASP A 79 5.12 13.78 4.68
N ALA A 80 4.06 14.60 4.54
CA ALA A 80 2.80 14.18 3.92
C ALA A 80 3.00 13.77 2.46
N PHE A 81 3.71 14.59 1.67
CA PHE A 81 4.00 14.28 0.27
C PHE A 81 4.89 13.06 0.11
N PHE A 82 5.98 12.95 0.86
CA PHE A 82 6.88 11.80 0.78
C PHE A 82 6.20 10.52 1.26
N THR A 83 5.33 10.59 2.26
CA THR A 83 4.58 9.40 2.73
C THR A 83 3.63 8.90 1.65
N LEU A 84 2.83 9.79 1.05
CA LEU A 84 1.94 9.40 -0.04
C LEU A 84 2.71 8.87 -1.26
N ALA A 85 3.81 9.52 -1.65
CA ALA A 85 4.64 9.08 -2.76
C ALA A 85 5.23 7.69 -2.52
N ARG A 86 5.72 7.40 -1.31
CA ARG A 86 6.22 6.07 -0.92
C ARG A 86 5.14 5.00 -1.01
N ASP A 87 3.93 5.31 -0.54
CA ASP A 87 2.81 4.35 -0.58
C ASP A 87 2.39 4.02 -2.02
N ILE A 88 2.30 5.04 -2.88
CA ILE A 88 2.02 4.86 -4.31
C ILE A 88 3.09 3.97 -4.95
N LYS A 89 4.36 4.26 -4.70
CA LYS A 89 5.48 3.49 -5.23
C LYS A 89 5.41 2.03 -4.79
N ALA A 90 5.23 1.78 -3.49
CA ALA A 90 5.15 0.42 -2.94
C ALA A 90 3.97 -0.37 -3.51
N LYS A 91 2.82 0.27 -3.74
CA LYS A 91 1.66 -0.37 -4.38
C LYS A 91 1.93 -0.72 -5.85
N MET A 92 2.61 0.17 -6.59
CA MET A 92 3.00 -0.10 -7.97
C MET A 92 3.97 -1.28 -8.07
N GLU A 93 4.97 -1.35 -7.19
CA GLU A 93 5.94 -2.46 -7.12
C GLU A 93 5.24 -3.80 -6.83
N LYS A 94 4.34 -3.85 -5.83
CA LYS A 94 3.54 -5.06 -5.54
C LYS A 94 2.70 -5.52 -6.73
N LYS A 95 2.11 -4.58 -7.48
CA LYS A 95 1.31 -4.92 -8.67
C LYS A 95 2.17 -5.53 -9.79
N LEU A 96 3.40 -5.06 -9.94
CA LEU A 96 4.37 -5.61 -10.91
C LEU A 96 4.81 -7.02 -10.50
N GLU A 97 5.13 -7.25 -9.23
CA GLU A 97 5.51 -8.57 -8.72
C GLU A 97 4.39 -9.61 -8.87
N ALA A 98 3.14 -9.24 -8.59
CA ALA A 98 1.99 -10.13 -8.76
C ALA A 98 1.72 -10.52 -10.23
N SER A 99 2.21 -9.73 -11.18
CA SER A 99 2.04 -10.00 -12.62
C SER A 99 3.14 -10.89 -13.23
N ASN A 100 4.24 -11.14 -12.51
CA ASN A 100 5.26 -12.09 -12.92
C ASN A 100 5.00 -13.45 -12.26
N PRO A 101 4.64 -14.51 -13.02
CA PRO A 101 4.54 -15.84 -12.43
C PRO A 101 5.91 -16.26 -11.88
N PRO A 102 5.96 -17.01 -10.77
CA PRO A 102 7.22 -17.49 -10.23
C PRO A 102 7.90 -18.32 -11.32
N LYS A 103 9.13 -17.94 -11.69
CA LYS A 103 10.01 -18.81 -12.49
C LYS A 103 10.18 -20.09 -11.68
N GLY A 104 9.47 -21.15 -12.10
CA GLY A 104 9.40 -22.41 -11.39
C GLY A 104 10.78 -22.88 -10.97
N HIS A 105 10.95 -23.18 -9.69
CA HIS A 105 12.11 -23.92 -9.23
C HIS A 105 12.17 -25.23 -10.00
N GLN A 106 13.21 -25.37 -10.81
CA GLN A 106 13.52 -26.58 -11.54
C GLN A 106 13.80 -27.68 -10.50
N LEU A 107 12.81 -28.53 -10.24
CA LEU A 107 13.02 -29.77 -9.50
C LEU A 107 14.01 -30.59 -10.33
N LYS A 108 15.25 -30.71 -9.86
CA LYS A 108 16.22 -31.66 -10.41
C LYS A 108 15.61 -33.05 -10.25
N ALA A 109 15.19 -33.65 -11.36
CA ALA A 109 14.75 -35.03 -11.41
C ALA A 109 15.86 -35.91 -10.83
N ALA A 110 15.54 -36.71 -9.81
CA ALA A 110 16.43 -37.74 -9.33
C ALA A 110 16.61 -38.81 -10.43
N GLU A 111 17.85 -39.03 -10.82
CA GLU A 111 18.24 -40.00 -11.84
C GLU A 111 18.06 -41.43 -11.30
N PRO A 112 17.40 -42.35 -12.01
CA PRO A 112 17.20 -43.70 -11.52
C PRO A 112 18.50 -44.52 -11.65
N GLN A 113 19.02 -44.98 -10.50
CA GLN A 113 20.15 -45.90 -10.42
C GLN A 113 19.85 -47.23 -11.14
N ARG A 114 20.58 -47.51 -12.23
CA ARG A 114 20.61 -48.83 -12.87
C ARG A 114 21.51 -49.78 -12.07
N LYS A 115 20.94 -50.84 -11.51
CA LYS A 115 21.70 -51.98 -10.93
C LYS A 115 22.23 -52.88 -12.06
N PRO A 116 23.47 -53.38 -11.98
CA PRO A 116 23.98 -54.34 -12.96
C PRO A 116 23.52 -55.75 -12.57
N THR A 117 22.83 -56.45 -13.47
CA THR A 117 22.55 -57.88 -13.33
C THR A 117 23.46 -58.68 -14.25
N ASN A 118 24.38 -59.44 -13.65
CA ASN A 118 25.13 -60.50 -14.30
C ASN A 118 24.21 -61.66 -14.67
N TRP A 119 24.01 -61.91 -15.97
CA TRP A 119 23.53 -63.18 -16.54
C TRP A 119 23.76 -63.09 -18.05
N LEU A 120 24.75 -63.77 -18.65
CA LEU A 120 24.63 -65.15 -19.10
C LEU A 120 26.02 -65.70 -19.42
N SER A 121 26.40 -66.75 -18.69
CA SER A 121 27.45 -67.67 -19.11
C SER A 121 26.90 -68.67 -20.14
N ARG A 122 27.84 -69.12 -20.99
CA ARG A 122 27.88 -70.36 -21.79
C ARG A 122 27.35 -70.26 -23.23
N CYS A 123 28.28 -70.37 -24.18
CA CYS A 123 28.58 -71.67 -24.80
C CYS A 123 29.96 -71.65 -25.49
N THR A 124 30.86 -72.52 -25.00
CA THR A 124 32.03 -73.04 -25.71
C THR A 124 31.55 -74.08 -26.70
N ILE A 125 32.11 -74.15 -27.92
CA ILE A 125 32.39 -75.39 -28.68
C ILE A 125 33.52 -75.07 -29.67
N LEU A 126 34.60 -75.85 -29.53
CA LEU A 126 35.67 -76.26 -30.47
C LEU A 126 36.25 -75.25 -31.48
#